data_AF-A0A2S2PRK8-F1
#
_entry.id   AF-A0A2S2PRK8-F1
#
_cell.length_a   1.000
_cell.length_b   1.000
_cell.length_c   1.000
_cell.angle_alpha   90.00
_cell.angle_beta   90.00
_cell.angle_gamma   90.00
#
_symmetry.space_group_name_H-M   'P 1'
#
loop_
_entity.id
_entity.type
_entity.pdbx_description
1 polymer ?
#
loop_
_entity_poly.entity_id
_entity_poly.type
_entity_poly.pdbx_seq_one_letter_code
_entity_poly.pdbx_strand_id
1 'polypeptide(L)'
;VYDVPHLTKSIRNNMLDKDVVFTLDGKEHYASWDHIIELYNIDKDNENYELRALPKLTENHVFPHKNKMKVCYATQVFSQRVAATMKLLSRPMYKNDKLINSEGTVELVLFMDKTFDSLNASKLVSDPGKPLTGAVNNESESIHINHWNKAIKLFESMKFIDKNTKIPVKRQPPCITNWIFTQKYQPRFVGMFLWQYSESWS
;
A
#
# COMPACT_ATOMS: atom_id res chain seq x y z
N VAL A 1 -17.39 8.51 3.77
CA VAL A 1 -16.09 7.82 3.86
C VAL A 1 -16.20 6.51 3.07
N TYR A 2 -15.19 6.13 2.28
CA TYR A 2 -15.23 4.90 1.46
C TYR A 2 -14.57 3.72 2.18
N ASP A 3 -14.97 2.49 1.85
CA ASP A 3 -14.39 1.25 2.40
C ASP A 3 -12.93 1.04 1.94
N VAL A 4 -12.01 1.12 2.90
CA VAL A 4 -10.55 1.07 2.70
C VAL A 4 -10.09 -0.25 2.03
N PRO A 5 -10.56 -1.44 2.47
CA PRO A 5 -10.36 -2.69 1.74
C PRO A 5 -10.75 -2.64 0.26
N HIS A 6 -11.91 -2.05 -0.08
CA HIS A 6 -12.35 -1.93 -1.47
C HIS A 6 -11.49 -0.95 -2.28
N LEU A 7 -11.03 0.14 -1.67
CA LEU A 7 -10.10 1.07 -2.31
C LEU A 7 -8.75 0.41 -2.62
N THR A 8 -8.24 -0.38 -1.68
CA THR A 8 -6.99 -1.16 -1.82
C THR A 8 -7.11 -2.18 -2.96
N LYS A 9 -8.24 -2.90 -3.02
CA LYS A 9 -8.58 -3.79 -4.14
C LYS A 9 -8.60 -3.04 -5.47
N SER A 10 -9.14 -1.82 -5.52
CA SER A 10 -9.20 -1.03 -6.74
C SER A 10 -7.82 -0.62 -7.25
N ILE A 11 -6.90 -0.21 -6.36
CA ILE A 11 -5.50 0.07 -6.73
C ILE A 11 -4.86 -1.17 -7.32
N ARG A 12 -4.93 -2.30 -6.61
CA ARG A 12 -4.43 -3.60 -7.10
C ARG A 12 -4.96 -3.88 -8.51
N ASN A 13 -6.28 -3.80 -8.68
CA ASN A 13 -6.94 -4.17 -9.92
C ASN A 13 -6.53 -3.32 -11.13
N ASN A 14 -6.17 -2.06 -10.91
CA ASN A 14 -5.64 -1.19 -11.96
C ASN A 14 -4.15 -1.43 -12.20
N MET A 15 -3.38 -1.85 -11.19
CA MET A 15 -1.97 -2.20 -11.40
C MET A 15 -1.79 -3.51 -12.18
N LEU A 16 -2.78 -4.41 -12.16
CA LEU A 16 -2.73 -5.66 -12.94
C LEU A 16 -2.43 -5.43 -14.43
N ASP A 17 -2.98 -4.36 -15.01
CA ASP A 17 -2.86 -4.02 -16.43
C ASP A 17 -2.15 -2.69 -16.71
N LYS A 18 -1.80 -1.91 -15.68
CA LYS A 18 -1.17 -0.58 -15.80
C LYS A 18 -0.01 -0.45 -14.80
N ASP A 19 0.91 0.45 -15.09
CA ASP A 19 1.89 0.88 -14.11
C ASP A 19 1.45 2.17 -13.43
N VAL A 20 2.16 2.58 -12.38
CA VAL A 20 1.84 3.78 -11.61
C VAL A 20 3.08 4.64 -11.49
N VAL A 21 2.92 5.94 -11.73
CA VAL A 21 3.86 6.97 -11.29
C VAL A 21 3.25 7.74 -10.13
N PHE A 22 4.06 8.11 -9.15
CA PHE A 22 3.63 8.88 -7.99
C PHE A 22 4.82 9.62 -7.38
N THR A 23 4.56 10.68 -6.61
CA THR A 23 5.59 11.39 -5.86
C THR A 23 5.50 11.02 -4.38
N LEU A 24 6.64 10.64 -3.79
CA LEU A 24 6.78 10.40 -2.35
C LEU A 24 8.00 11.16 -1.85
N ASP A 25 7.82 11.93 -0.77
CA ASP A 25 8.88 12.75 -0.16
C ASP A 25 9.68 13.60 -1.18
N GLY A 26 8.98 14.12 -2.20
CA GLY A 26 9.56 15.00 -3.24
C GLY A 26 10.26 14.28 -4.39
N LYS A 27 10.36 12.95 -4.37
CA LYS A 27 10.94 12.13 -5.45
C LYS A 27 9.82 11.47 -6.26
N GLU A 28 9.94 11.49 -7.58
CA GLU A 28 9.06 10.71 -8.45
C GLU A 28 9.49 9.24 -8.43
N HIS A 29 8.50 8.35 -8.31
CA HIS A 29 8.67 6.92 -8.26
C HIS A 29 7.80 6.25 -9.32
N TYR A 30 8.31 5.13 -9.80
CA TYR A 30 7.62 4.24 -10.71
C TYR A 30 7.36 2.89 -10.03
N ALA A 31 6.12 2.42 -10.09
CA ALA A 31 5.71 1.12 -9.58
C ALA A 31 5.08 0.29 -10.68
N SER A 32 5.46 -0.98 -10.73
CA SER A 32 4.97 -1.95 -11.71
C SER A 32 4.54 -3.24 -11.04
N TRP A 33 3.44 -3.80 -11.53
CA TRP A 33 2.97 -5.10 -11.09
C TRP A 33 3.91 -6.24 -11.52
N ASP A 34 4.73 -6.01 -12.54
CA ASP A 34 5.69 -7.02 -13.02
C ASP A 34 6.78 -7.30 -11.97
N HIS A 35 7.13 -6.31 -11.14
CA HIS A 35 8.01 -6.54 -9.98
C HIS A 35 7.37 -7.46 -8.92
N ILE A 36 6.04 -7.41 -8.75
CA ILE A 36 5.32 -8.28 -7.82
C ILE A 36 5.26 -9.70 -8.38
N ILE A 37 5.05 -9.85 -9.69
CA ILE A 37 5.13 -11.14 -10.38
C ILE A 37 6.52 -11.75 -10.21
N GLU A 38 7.57 -10.97 -10.45
CA GLU A 38 8.95 -11.46 -10.34
C GLU A 38 9.29 -11.87 -8.91
N LEU A 39 8.92 -11.06 -7.91
CA LEU A 39 9.08 -11.40 -6.50
C LEU A 39 8.41 -12.74 -6.18
N TYR A 40 7.17 -12.94 -6.65
CA TYR A 40 6.44 -14.16 -6.43
C TYR A 40 7.15 -15.37 -7.04
N ASN A 41 7.63 -15.26 -8.27
CA ASN A 41 8.32 -16.36 -8.95
C ASN A 41 9.59 -16.76 -8.19
N ILE A 42 10.42 -15.79 -7.77
CA ILE A 42 11.64 -16.07 -7.02
C ILE A 42 11.35 -16.67 -5.65
N ASP A 43 10.38 -16.12 -4.91
CA ASP A 43 9.98 -16.67 -3.61
C ASP A 43 9.40 -18.08 -3.74
N LYS A 44 8.67 -18.34 -4.83
CA LYS A 44 8.13 -19.66 -5.15
C LYS A 44 9.23 -20.66 -5.52
N ASP A 45 10.24 -20.25 -6.28
CA ASP A 45 11.39 -21.10 -6.61
C ASP A 45 12.22 -21.46 -5.37
N ASN A 46 12.28 -20.55 -4.39
CA ASN A 46 12.91 -20.80 -3.09
C ASN A 46 12.20 -21.87 -2.24
N GLU A 47 10.98 -22.29 -2.61
CA GLU A 47 10.30 -23.40 -1.97
C GLU A 47 11.07 -24.72 -2.14
N ASN A 48 11.79 -24.90 -3.25
CA ASN A 48 12.63 -26.07 -3.51
C ASN A 48 13.79 -26.20 -2.51
N TYR A 49 14.12 -25.11 -1.81
CA TYR A 49 15.17 -25.05 -0.80
C TYR A 49 14.62 -24.86 0.61
N GLU A 50 13.29 -24.92 0.79
CA GLU A 50 12.60 -24.63 2.06
C GLU A 50 12.82 -23.19 2.58
N LEU A 51 13.18 -22.26 1.69
CA LEU A 51 13.49 -20.86 2.02
C LEU A 51 12.40 -19.89 1.60
N ARG A 52 11.16 -20.37 1.46
CA ARG A 52 10.03 -19.54 1.04
C ARG A 52 9.68 -18.48 2.10
N ALA A 53 9.94 -17.22 1.78
CA ALA A 53 9.70 -16.09 2.67
C ALA A 53 8.23 -15.63 2.64
N LEU A 54 7.51 -15.81 1.53
CA LEU A 54 6.13 -15.35 1.36
C LEU A 54 5.12 -16.51 1.11
N PRO A 55 4.98 -17.50 2.02
CA PRO A 55 4.10 -18.66 1.80
C PRO A 55 2.61 -18.31 1.59
N LYS A 56 2.15 -17.17 2.12
CA LYS A 56 0.77 -16.68 1.93
C LYS A 56 0.53 -16.07 0.54
N LEU A 57 1.58 -15.60 -0.13
CA LEU A 57 1.49 -15.04 -1.46
C LEU A 57 1.43 -16.20 -2.47
N THR A 58 0.26 -16.41 -3.05
CA THR A 58 0.00 -17.49 -4.03
C THR A 58 -0.34 -16.91 -5.40
N GLU A 59 -0.36 -17.75 -6.43
CA GLU A 59 -0.78 -17.36 -7.79
C GLU A 59 -2.11 -16.61 -7.84
N ASN A 60 -3.04 -16.95 -6.93
CA ASN A 60 -4.35 -16.31 -6.80
C ASN A 60 -4.27 -14.81 -6.43
N HIS A 61 -3.13 -14.36 -5.90
CA HIS A 61 -2.89 -12.97 -5.54
C HIS A 61 -2.32 -12.16 -6.71
N VAL A 62 -1.52 -12.82 -7.53
CA VAL A 62 -0.58 -12.17 -8.44
C VAL A 62 -1.13 -12.15 -9.87
N PHE A 63 -1.75 -13.24 -10.33
CA PHE A 63 -2.16 -13.36 -11.72
C PHE A 63 -3.58 -12.83 -11.95
N PRO A 64 -3.80 -11.90 -12.93
CA PRO A 64 -5.06 -11.19 -13.12
C PRO A 64 -6.30 -12.06 -13.34
N HIS A 65 -6.10 -13.25 -13.92
CA HIS A 65 -7.17 -14.20 -14.24
C HIS A 65 -7.70 -14.94 -13.00
N LYS A 66 -7.06 -14.76 -11.84
CA LYS A 66 -7.43 -15.45 -10.59
C LYS A 66 -7.97 -14.43 -9.57
N ASN A 67 -9.21 -14.65 -9.12
CA ASN A 67 -9.78 -14.04 -7.91
C ASN A 67 -9.69 -12.50 -7.77
N LYS A 68 -9.85 -11.74 -8.87
CA LYS A 68 -9.85 -10.26 -8.92
C LYS A 68 -10.87 -9.58 -7.97
N MET A 69 -11.84 -10.32 -7.44
CA MET A 69 -12.84 -9.78 -6.51
C MET A 69 -12.47 -9.94 -5.03
N LYS A 70 -11.53 -10.85 -4.69
CA LYS A 70 -11.15 -11.11 -3.30
C LYS A 70 -10.32 -9.95 -2.76
N VAL A 71 -10.91 -9.24 -1.80
CA VAL A 71 -10.33 -8.06 -1.14
C VAL A 71 -9.11 -8.45 -0.29
N CYS A 72 -9.19 -9.57 0.44
CA CYS A 72 -8.09 -10.06 1.28
C CYS A 72 -6.79 -10.32 0.49
N TYR A 73 -6.89 -10.68 -0.78
CA TYR A 73 -5.69 -10.87 -1.62
C TYR A 73 -5.01 -9.54 -1.94
N ALA A 74 -5.77 -8.44 -2.07
CA ALA A 74 -5.16 -7.13 -2.28
C ALA A 74 -4.39 -6.66 -1.05
N THR A 75 -4.96 -6.83 0.15
CA THR A 75 -4.29 -6.45 1.39
C THR A 75 -3.06 -7.32 1.69
N GLN A 76 -3.10 -8.60 1.32
CA GLN A 76 -1.94 -9.50 1.48
C GLN A 76 -0.79 -9.17 0.53
N VAL A 77 -1.08 -8.75 -0.71
CA VAL A 77 -0.04 -8.25 -1.64
C VAL A 77 0.56 -6.95 -1.11
N PHE A 78 -0.27 -6.00 -0.70
CA PHE A 78 0.17 -4.73 -0.12
C PHE A 78 0.51 -4.84 1.35
N SER A 79 1.40 -5.79 1.71
CA SER A 79 1.84 -6.00 3.08
C SER A 79 3.30 -5.58 3.30
N GLN A 80 3.63 -5.16 4.51
CA GLN A 80 5.01 -4.83 4.91
C GLN A 80 5.98 -5.97 4.56
N ARG A 81 5.57 -7.23 4.74
CA ARG A 81 6.44 -8.39 4.52
C ARG A 81 6.77 -8.58 3.03
N VAL A 82 5.82 -8.32 2.14
CA VAL A 82 6.04 -8.31 0.69
C VAL A 82 7.03 -7.20 0.32
N ALA A 83 6.83 -5.98 0.81
CA ALA A 83 7.75 -4.87 0.58
C ALA A 83 9.16 -5.15 1.09
N ALA A 84 9.30 -5.68 2.31
CA ALA A 84 10.59 -5.99 2.92
C ALA A 84 11.35 -7.08 2.15
N THR A 85 10.64 -8.12 1.69
CA THR A 85 11.26 -9.21 0.90
C THR A 85 11.69 -8.70 -0.47
N MET A 86 10.86 -7.90 -1.14
CA MET A 86 11.22 -7.25 -2.40
C MET A 86 12.44 -6.34 -2.25
N LYS A 87 12.49 -5.54 -1.17
CA LYS A 87 13.63 -4.67 -0.86
C LYS A 87 14.92 -5.44 -0.57
N LEU A 88 14.81 -6.61 0.04
CA LEU A 88 15.96 -7.48 0.28
C LEU A 88 16.50 -8.00 -1.06
N LEU A 89 15.63 -8.56 -1.89
CA LEU A 89 15.99 -9.20 -3.16
C LEU A 89 16.42 -8.21 -4.24
N SER A 90 16.03 -6.93 -4.13
CA SER A 90 16.50 -5.86 -5.03
C SER A 90 17.93 -5.39 -4.73
N ARG A 91 18.53 -5.80 -3.60
CA ARG A 91 19.90 -5.39 -3.26
C ARG A 91 20.89 -5.94 -4.30
N PRO A 92 21.90 -5.16 -4.70
CA PRO A 92 22.86 -5.55 -5.75
C PRO A 92 23.55 -6.91 -5.52
N MET A 93 23.72 -7.32 -4.25
CA MET A 93 24.33 -8.61 -3.91
C MET A 93 23.57 -9.83 -4.45
N TYR A 94 22.25 -9.72 -4.66
CA TYR A 94 21.41 -10.81 -5.15
C TYR A 94 21.33 -10.87 -6.69
N LYS A 95 22.00 -9.94 -7.39
CA LYS A 95 22.12 -9.89 -8.87
C LYS A 95 20.78 -10.12 -9.58
N ASN A 96 19.72 -9.52 -9.07
CA ASN A 96 18.39 -9.64 -9.65
C ASN A 96 18.09 -8.42 -10.53
N ASP A 97 18.38 -8.56 -11.81
CA ASP A 97 18.24 -7.47 -12.79
C ASP A 97 16.80 -6.97 -12.93
N LYS A 98 15.81 -7.80 -12.62
CA LYS A 98 14.39 -7.43 -12.71
C LYS A 98 13.88 -6.69 -11.47
N LEU A 99 14.43 -6.97 -10.29
CA LEU A 99 14.06 -6.28 -9.05
C LEU A 99 14.97 -5.08 -8.73
N ILE A 100 16.11 -4.90 -9.40
CA ILE A 100 17.02 -3.78 -9.12
C ILE A 100 16.33 -2.41 -9.23
N ASN A 101 15.33 -2.28 -10.12
CA ASN A 101 14.55 -1.08 -10.34
C ASN A 101 13.19 -1.09 -9.62
N SER A 102 12.99 -1.98 -8.65
CA SER A 102 11.71 -2.12 -7.94
C SER A 102 11.53 -1.13 -6.79
N GLU A 103 12.44 -0.16 -6.60
CA GLU A 103 12.41 0.81 -5.49
C GLU A 103 11.03 1.48 -5.35
N GLY A 104 10.48 2.02 -6.44
CA GLY A 104 9.16 2.65 -6.40
C GLY A 104 8.02 1.67 -6.09
N THR A 105 8.14 0.39 -6.46
CA THR A 105 7.13 -0.62 -6.08
C THR A 105 7.22 -0.97 -4.60
N VAL A 106 8.43 -1.12 -4.07
CA VAL A 106 8.66 -1.33 -2.64
C VAL A 106 8.04 -0.20 -1.82
N GLU A 107 8.32 1.06 -2.20
CA GLU A 107 7.80 2.23 -1.51
C GLU A 107 6.28 2.29 -1.59
N LEU A 108 5.68 2.05 -2.76
CA LEU A 108 4.23 2.04 -2.91
C LEU A 108 3.58 0.94 -2.04
N VAL A 109 4.10 -0.29 -2.09
CA VAL A 109 3.56 -1.44 -1.33
C VAL A 109 3.60 -1.15 0.18
N LEU A 110 4.73 -0.64 0.67
CA LEU A 110 4.90 -0.29 2.08
C LEU A 110 4.01 0.88 2.49
N PHE A 111 3.87 1.88 1.62
CA PHE A 111 3.02 3.04 1.86
C PHE A 111 1.54 2.65 1.93
N MET A 112 1.10 1.76 1.04
CA MET A 112 -0.27 1.23 1.05
C MET A 112 -0.56 0.40 2.30
N ASP A 113 0.37 -0.46 2.76
CA ASP A 113 0.24 -1.22 4.02
C ASP A 113 0.01 -0.28 5.22
N LYS A 114 0.88 0.72 5.38
CA LYS A 114 0.78 1.74 6.43
C LYS A 114 -0.53 2.54 6.37
N THR A 115 -0.96 2.89 5.16
CA THR A 115 -2.20 3.66 4.95
C THR A 115 -3.43 2.81 5.28
N PHE A 116 -3.41 1.53 4.90
CA PHE A 116 -4.45 0.57 5.25
C PHE A 116 -4.54 0.39 6.76
N ASP A 117 -3.42 0.11 7.42
CA ASP A 117 -3.36 -0.08 8.87
C ASP A 117 -3.89 1.16 9.61
N SER A 118 -3.46 2.35 9.20
CA SER A 118 -3.89 3.60 9.83
C SER A 118 -5.38 3.89 9.72
N LEU A 119 -6.05 3.42 8.67
CA LEU A 119 -7.47 3.70 8.42
C LEU A 119 -8.38 2.55 8.84
N ASN A 120 -7.80 1.37 9.08
CA ASN A 120 -8.48 0.17 9.53
C ASN A 120 -7.94 -0.30 10.90
N ALA A 121 -7.38 0.62 11.68
CA ALA A 121 -6.86 0.35 13.01
C ALA A 121 -8.01 0.01 13.96
N SER A 122 -8.01 -1.20 14.49
CA SER A 122 -8.98 -1.65 15.49
C SER A 122 -8.34 -2.07 16.82
N LYS A 123 -7.01 -2.01 16.91
CA LYS A 123 -6.26 -2.41 18.10
C LYS A 123 -6.07 -1.19 19.01
N LEU A 124 -6.23 -1.37 20.32
CA LEU A 124 -5.97 -0.30 21.29
C LEU A 124 -4.49 0.10 21.33
N VAL A 125 -3.60 -0.88 21.15
CA VAL A 125 -2.15 -0.70 21.18
C VAL A 125 -1.56 -1.08 19.82
N SER A 126 -0.64 -0.26 19.32
CA SER A 126 0.08 -0.51 18.07
C SER A 126 0.99 -1.72 18.18
N ASP A 127 1.21 -2.44 17.07
CA ASP A 127 2.16 -3.53 17.04
C ASP A 127 3.61 -2.97 17.07
N PRO A 128 4.57 -3.67 17.66
CA PRO A 128 5.97 -3.25 17.63
C PRO A 128 6.46 -3.01 16.19
N GLY A 129 7.02 -1.84 15.93
CA GLY A 129 7.50 -1.44 14.60
C GLY A 129 6.41 -1.05 13.59
N LYS A 130 5.12 -1.11 13.97
CA LYS A 130 3.98 -0.65 13.16
C LYS A 130 3.12 0.34 13.97
N PRO A 131 3.57 1.60 14.15
CA PRO A 131 2.87 2.58 14.98
C PRO A 131 1.45 2.92 14.46
N LEU A 132 1.17 2.70 13.17
CA LEU A 132 -0.09 3.03 12.54
C LEU A 132 -1.18 1.94 12.69
N THR A 133 -0.90 0.80 13.32
CA THR A 133 -1.95 -0.24 13.54
C THR A 133 -2.80 0.00 14.79
N GLY A 134 -2.36 0.90 15.67
CA GLY A 134 -3.07 1.28 16.87
C GLY A 134 -4.19 2.28 16.57
N ALA A 135 -5.20 2.32 17.43
CA ALA A 135 -6.26 3.31 17.38
C ALA A 135 -5.68 4.71 17.61
N VAL A 136 -6.31 5.71 17.00
CA VAL A 136 -5.89 7.09 17.16
C VAL A 136 -6.23 7.55 18.58
N ASN A 137 -5.22 8.03 19.30
CA ASN A 137 -5.33 8.58 20.65
C ASN A 137 -4.42 9.82 20.76
N ASN A 138 -4.43 10.51 21.91
CA ASN A 138 -3.68 11.75 22.10
C ASN A 138 -2.17 11.60 21.83
N GLU A 139 -1.59 10.41 22.04
CA GLU A 139 -0.16 10.15 21.82
C GLU A 139 0.15 9.81 20.35
N SER A 140 -0.75 9.08 19.67
CA SER A 140 -0.56 8.60 18.30
C SER A 140 -1.13 9.55 17.23
N GLU A 141 -1.96 10.52 17.61
CA GLU A 141 -2.68 11.42 16.69
C GLU A 141 -1.77 12.08 15.66
N SER A 142 -0.68 12.68 16.14
CA SER A 142 0.28 13.37 15.26
C SER A 142 0.88 12.43 14.20
N ILE A 143 1.12 11.16 14.54
CA ILE A 143 1.68 10.15 13.64
C ILE A 143 0.67 9.82 12.53
N HIS A 144 -0.59 9.61 12.90
CA HIS A 144 -1.66 9.34 11.94
C HIS A 144 -1.93 10.55 11.02
N ILE A 145 -2.07 11.75 11.59
CA ILE A 145 -2.31 12.98 10.81
C ILE A 145 -1.17 13.25 9.83
N ASN A 146 0.09 13.11 10.28
CA ASN A 146 1.24 13.28 9.40
C ASN A 146 1.24 12.26 8.25
N HIS A 147 0.91 10.99 8.55
CA HIS A 147 0.79 9.96 7.52
C HIS A 147 -0.34 10.27 6.53
N TRP A 148 -1.52 10.69 6.99
CA TRP A 148 -2.64 11.05 6.12
C TRP A 148 -2.33 12.25 5.22
N ASN A 149 -1.65 13.27 5.74
CA ASN A 149 -1.20 14.41 4.94
C ASN A 149 -0.22 13.99 3.84
N LYS A 150 0.69 13.06 4.13
CA LYS A 150 1.57 12.46 3.11
C LYS A 150 0.77 11.64 2.11
N ALA A 151 -0.22 10.88 2.57
CA ALA A 151 -1.04 10.03 1.71
C ALA A 151 -1.85 10.87 0.72
N ILE A 152 -2.45 11.97 1.16
CA ILE A 152 -3.18 12.90 0.29
C ILE A 152 -2.26 13.39 -0.84
N LYS A 153 -1.04 13.84 -0.52
CA LYS A 153 -0.06 14.31 -1.53
C LYS A 153 0.35 13.20 -2.50
N LEU A 154 0.57 11.99 -1.99
CA LEU A 154 0.91 10.83 -2.81
C LEU A 154 -0.23 10.51 -3.79
N PHE A 155 -1.47 10.42 -3.31
CA PHE A 155 -2.62 10.13 -4.18
C PHE A 155 -2.92 11.28 -5.15
N GLU A 156 -2.74 12.54 -4.76
CA GLU A 156 -2.89 13.70 -5.66
C GLU A 156 -1.87 13.68 -6.82
N SER A 157 -0.66 13.17 -6.58
CA SER A 157 0.37 13.01 -7.61
C SER A 157 0.27 11.70 -8.40
N MET A 158 -0.48 10.71 -7.90
CA MET A 158 -0.56 9.37 -8.48
C MET A 158 -1.23 9.39 -9.86
N LYS A 159 -0.59 8.76 -10.85
CA LYS A 159 -1.15 8.54 -12.18
C LYS A 159 -0.91 7.10 -12.64
N PHE A 160 -1.96 6.46 -13.11
CA PHE A 160 -1.85 5.21 -13.85
C PHE A 160 -1.40 5.50 -15.28
N ILE A 161 -0.43 4.71 -15.75
CA ILE A 161 0.18 4.83 -17.07
C ILE A 161 0.07 3.50 -17.81
N ASP A 162 0.07 3.58 -19.14
CA ASP A 162 0.14 2.37 -19.97
C ASP A 162 1.52 1.70 -19.83
N LYS A 163 1.54 0.35 -19.72
CA LYS A 163 2.77 -0.40 -19.50
C LYS A 163 3.78 -0.26 -20.63
N ASN A 164 3.33 -0.09 -21.87
CA ASN A 164 4.21 -0.06 -23.03
C ASN A 164 4.65 1.36 -23.35
N THR A 165 3.68 2.27 -23.46
CA THR A 165 3.94 3.65 -23.89
C THR A 165 4.44 4.53 -22.74
N LYS A 166 4.22 4.13 -21.48
CA LYS A 166 4.50 4.92 -20.27
C LYS A 166 3.76 6.26 -20.20
N ILE A 167 2.76 6.45 -21.06
CA ILE A 167 1.92 7.65 -21.11
C ILE A 167 0.75 7.48 -20.11
N PRO A 168 0.35 8.54 -19.40
CA PRO A 168 -0.85 8.51 -18.56
C PRO A 168 -2.09 8.03 -19.32
N VAL A 169 -2.85 7.11 -18.71
CA VAL A 169 -4.09 6.65 -19.32
C VAL A 169 -5.12 7.79 -19.40
N LYS A 170 -5.88 7.83 -20.50
CA LYS A 170 -6.84 8.92 -20.81
C LYS A 170 -7.84 9.18 -19.66
N ARG A 171 -8.24 8.14 -18.95
CA ARG A 171 -9.15 8.22 -17.80
C ARG A 171 -8.50 7.58 -16.59
N GLN A 172 -8.15 8.42 -15.61
CA GLN A 172 -7.63 7.96 -14.33
C GLN A 172 -8.76 7.29 -13.51
N PRO A 173 -8.49 6.19 -12.80
CA PRO A 173 -9.52 5.48 -12.06
C PRO A 173 -10.00 6.32 -10.85
N PRO A 174 -11.31 6.30 -10.56
CA PRO A 174 -11.90 7.13 -9.49
C PRO A 174 -11.41 6.75 -8.08
N CYS A 175 -10.76 5.59 -7.92
CA CYS A 175 -10.22 5.18 -6.62
C CYS A 175 -9.18 6.15 -6.07
N ILE A 176 -8.46 6.89 -6.92
CA ILE A 176 -7.52 7.93 -6.46
C ILE A 176 -8.29 9.03 -5.71
N THR A 177 -9.34 9.58 -6.33
CA THR A 177 -10.19 10.61 -5.72
C THR A 177 -10.85 10.10 -4.44
N ASN A 178 -11.29 8.84 -4.44
CA ASN A 178 -11.92 8.24 -3.26
C ASN A 178 -10.95 8.04 -2.09
N TRP A 179 -9.68 7.71 -2.36
CA TRP A 179 -8.62 7.66 -1.34
C TRP A 179 -8.39 9.02 -0.68
N ILE A 180 -8.26 10.07 -1.51
CA ILE A 180 -8.08 11.45 -1.04
C ILE A 180 -9.29 11.88 -0.20
N PHE A 181 -10.51 11.56 -0.65
CA PHE A 181 -11.73 11.87 0.08
C PHE A 181 -11.75 11.17 1.44
N THR A 182 -11.47 9.86 1.52
CA THR A 182 -11.43 9.13 2.80
C THR A 182 -10.43 9.77 3.78
N GLN A 183 -9.24 10.15 3.32
CA GLN A 183 -8.20 10.73 4.18
C GLN A 183 -8.52 12.16 4.64
N LYS A 184 -9.18 12.99 3.82
CA LYS A 184 -9.57 14.36 4.21
C LYS A 184 -10.65 14.39 5.29
N TYR A 185 -11.49 13.35 5.37
CA TYR A 185 -12.59 13.29 6.33
C TYR A 185 -12.23 12.58 7.64
N GLN A 186 -11.25 11.67 7.65
CA GLN A 186 -10.85 10.92 8.85
C GLN A 186 -10.44 11.81 10.04
N PRO A 187 -9.60 12.86 9.88
CA PRO A 187 -9.21 13.74 11.00
C PRO A 187 -10.41 14.45 11.65
N ARG A 188 -11.45 14.76 10.87
CA ARG A 188 -12.64 15.45 11.38
C ARG A 188 -13.46 14.58 12.34
N PHE A 189 -13.51 13.27 12.07
CA PHE A 189 -14.16 12.33 12.98
C PHE A 189 -13.33 12.15 14.24
N VAL A 190 -12.01 11.95 14.12
CA VAL A 190 -11.12 11.77 15.27
C VAL A 190 -11.15 12.99 16.20
N GLY A 191 -11.03 14.21 15.65
CA GLY A 191 -11.07 15.44 16.43
C GLY A 191 -12.39 15.61 17.17
N MET A 192 -13.52 15.25 16.56
CA MET A 192 -14.84 15.32 17.22
C MET A 192 -14.97 14.32 18.38
N PHE A 193 -14.46 13.09 18.22
CA PHE A 193 -14.49 12.08 19.28
C PHE A 193 -13.52 12.42 20.42
N LEU A 194 -12.27 12.78 20.13
CA LEU A 194 -11.29 13.14 21.17
C LEU A 194 -11.73 14.39 21.96
N TRP A 195 -12.32 15.37 21.28
CA TRP A 195 -12.86 16.57 21.93
C TRP A 195 -14.04 16.24 22.86
N GLN A 196 -14.99 15.40 22.40
CA GLN A 196 -16.13 14.99 23.21
C GLN A 196 -15.72 14.17 24.46
N TYR A 197 -14.66 13.38 24.36
CA TYR A 197 -14.08 12.71 25.54
C TYR A 197 -13.35 13.69 26.46
N SER A 198 -12.70 14.74 25.96
CA SER A 198 -12.03 15.73 26.80
C SER A 198 -12.99 16.56 27.67
N GLU A 199 -14.20 16.86 27.17
CA GLU A 199 -15.22 17.60 27.95
C GLU A 199 -15.95 16.71 28.97
N SER A 200 -15.94 15.39 28.80
CA SER A 200 -16.56 14.45 29.75
C SER A 200 -15.75 14.21 31.03
N TRP A 201 -14.53 14.77 31.11
CA TRP A 201 -13.62 14.67 32.26
C TRP A 201 -13.19 16.05 32.81
N SER A 202 -13.85 17.14 32.38
CA SER A 202 -13.69 18.51 32.91
C SER A 202 -14.90 18.90 33.75
#